data_AF-A0A1G3UMW0-F1
#
_entry.id   AF-A0A1G3UMW0-F1
#
_cell.length_a   1.000
_cell.length_b   1.000
_cell.length_c   1.000
_cell.angle_alpha   90.00
_cell.angle_beta   90.00
_cell.angle_gamma   90.00
#
_symmetry.space_group_name_H-M   'P 1'
#
loop_
_entity.id
_entity.type
_entity.pdbx_description
1 polymer ?
#
loop_
_entity_poly.entity_id
_entity_poly.type
_entity_poly.pdbx_seq_one_letter_code
_entity_poly.pdbx_strand_id
1 'polypeptide(L)'
;MASLWPQVKAGGFGSVVTVGKAEDFPVGSVTSFPEARLYISRVESGFLALSRKCTHLGCVVPWQKDEPSLDKIASQGRFNCPCHGGMFDRYGQVVAGPPPRPLDIYPIKIEGGKILVDTGKTIVRVAYNPSQAVGV
;
A
#
# COMPACT_ATOMS: atom_id res chain seq x y z
N MET A 1 -5.57 5.28 27.39
CA MET A 1 -6.22 4.97 26.10
C MET A 1 -5.11 4.71 25.08
N ALA A 2 -4.82 3.45 24.77
CA ALA A 2 -3.84 3.15 23.72
C ALA A 2 -4.45 3.61 22.39
N SER A 3 -3.75 4.49 21.68
CA SER A 3 -4.19 5.00 20.38
C SER A 3 -4.42 3.82 19.43
N LEU A 4 -5.65 3.67 18.93
CA LEU A 4 -6.07 2.59 18.01
C LEU A 4 -5.55 2.80 16.57
N TRP A 5 -4.57 3.70 16.38
CA TRP A 5 -4.02 4.04 15.07
C TRP A 5 -2.68 3.36 14.86
N PRO A 6 -2.45 2.74 13.68
CA PRO A 6 -1.16 2.15 13.35
C PRO A 6 -0.06 3.20 13.53
N GLN A 7 0.85 2.94 14.48
CA GLN A 7 1.96 3.84 14.75
C GLN A 7 3.17 3.40 13.94
N VAL A 8 3.77 4.34 13.22
CA VAL A 8 5.08 4.15 12.61
C VAL A 8 6.13 4.24 13.73
N LYS A 9 6.85 3.14 14.01
CA LYS A 9 7.90 3.12 15.04
C LYS A 9 9.27 3.16 14.35
N ALA A 10 10.05 4.19 14.69
CA ALA A 10 11.37 4.55 14.15
C ALA A 10 11.35 5.04 12.69
N GLY A 11 12.12 6.10 12.41
CA GLY A 11 12.28 6.70 11.08
C GLY A 11 11.10 7.57 10.62
N GLY A 12 11.39 8.76 10.10
CA GLY A 12 10.40 9.55 9.35
C GLY A 12 10.32 9.09 7.88
N PHE A 13 9.35 9.61 7.11
CA PHE A 13 9.36 9.43 5.66
C PHE A 13 10.73 9.78 5.05
N GLY A 14 11.25 8.93 4.18
CA GLY A 14 12.62 9.01 3.65
C GLY A 14 13.63 8.12 4.37
N SER A 15 13.17 7.24 5.27
CA SER A 15 14.02 6.27 6.00
C SER A 15 13.32 4.92 6.15
N VAL A 16 13.99 3.95 6.77
CA VAL A 16 13.40 2.66 7.11
C VAL A 16 12.47 2.83 8.31
N VAL A 17 11.24 2.36 8.17
CA VAL A 17 10.20 2.47 9.19
C VAL A 17 9.60 1.12 9.56
N THR A 18 9.24 0.92 10.83
CA THR A 18 8.52 -0.29 11.26
C THR A 18 7.02 -0.02 11.28
N VAL A 19 6.25 -0.85 10.58
CA VAL A 19 4.79 -0.66 10.39
C VAL A 19 3.91 -1.62 11.20
N GLY A 20 4.48 -2.65 11.83
CA GLY A 20 3.73 -3.60 12.65
C GLY A 20 4.26 -5.02 12.55
N LYS A 21 3.58 -5.98 13.18
CA LYS A 21 3.88 -7.40 12.97
C LYS A 21 3.13 -7.92 11.76
N ALA A 22 3.72 -8.87 11.03
CA ALA A 22 3.10 -9.45 9.84
C ALA A 22 1.74 -10.11 10.14
N GLU A 23 1.58 -10.69 11.34
CA GLU A 23 0.33 -11.33 11.80
C GLU A 23 -0.85 -10.36 11.98
N ASP A 24 -0.57 -9.06 12.13
CA ASP A 24 -1.60 -8.03 12.35
C ASP A 24 -2.36 -7.65 11.05
N PHE A 25 -1.95 -8.18 9.90
CA PHE A 25 -2.44 -7.82 8.57
C PHE A 25 -3.03 -9.05 7.86
N PRO A 26 -4.35 -9.30 7.97
CA PRO A 26 -5.00 -10.43 7.31
C PRO A 26 -5.01 -10.27 5.78
N VAL A 27 -5.05 -11.38 5.03
CA VAL A 27 -5.14 -11.35 3.56
C VAL A 27 -6.37 -10.56 3.12
N GLY A 28 -6.18 -9.68 2.13
CA GLY A 28 -7.18 -8.74 1.63
C GLY A 28 -7.23 -7.40 2.35
N SER A 29 -6.47 -7.24 3.45
CA SER A 29 -6.40 -5.96 4.18
C SER A 29 -5.54 -4.92 3.47
N VAL A 30 -5.93 -3.66 3.66
CA VAL A 30 -5.13 -2.48 3.32
C VAL A 30 -5.11 -1.57 4.54
N THR A 31 -3.93 -1.34 5.09
CA THR A 31 -3.74 -0.52 6.30
C THR A 31 -2.97 0.75 5.95
N SER A 32 -3.49 1.89 6.39
CA SER A 32 -2.94 3.22 6.11
C SER A 32 -1.87 3.61 7.12
N PHE A 33 -0.74 4.12 6.63
CA PHE A 33 0.32 4.74 7.44
C PHE A 33 0.61 6.14 6.91
N PRO A 34 -0.21 7.15 7.27
CA PRO A 34 -0.11 8.49 6.70
C PRO A 34 1.24 9.16 6.91
N GLU A 35 1.85 8.97 8.07
CA GLU A 35 3.12 9.58 8.49
C GLU A 35 4.29 9.02 7.68
N ALA A 36 4.21 7.75 7.28
CA ALA A 36 5.16 7.09 6.39
C ALA A 36 4.78 7.20 4.90
N ARG A 37 3.68 7.90 4.56
CA ARG A 37 3.18 8.11 3.20
C ARG A 37 2.99 6.81 2.39
N LEU A 38 2.55 5.75 3.05
CA LEU A 38 2.33 4.44 2.44
C LEU A 38 1.04 3.77 2.90
N TYR A 39 0.67 2.72 2.18
CA TYR A 39 -0.26 1.67 2.61
C TYR A 39 0.48 0.35 2.70
N ILE A 40 0.13 -0.49 3.68
CA ILE A 40 0.44 -1.92 3.64
C ILE A 40 -0.76 -2.65 3.08
N SER A 41 -0.61 -3.24 1.91
CA SER A 41 -1.61 -4.14 1.33
C SER A 41 -1.15 -5.58 1.50
N ARG A 42 -1.97 -6.40 2.16
CA ARG A 42 -1.78 -7.84 2.26
C ARG A 42 -2.53 -8.51 1.10
N VAL A 43 -1.79 -8.89 0.07
CA VAL A 43 -2.30 -9.67 -1.06
C VAL A 43 -1.99 -11.15 -0.85
N GLU A 44 -2.52 -12.03 -1.71
CA GLU A 44 -2.35 -13.49 -1.57
C GLU A 44 -0.86 -13.90 -1.54
N SER A 45 -0.05 -13.32 -2.41
CA SER A 45 1.37 -13.60 -2.57
C SER A 45 2.28 -13.02 -1.47
N GLY A 46 1.79 -12.07 -0.66
CA GLY A 46 2.66 -11.35 0.27
C GLY A 46 2.17 -9.97 0.68
N PHE A 47 3.12 -9.14 1.06
CA PHE A 47 2.94 -7.74 1.44
C PHE A 47 3.43 -6.81 0.33
N LEU A 48 2.63 -5.80 0.04
CA LEU A 48 3.03 -4.65 -0.78
C LEU A 48 2.99 -3.38 0.08
N ALA A 49 4.06 -2.59 0.04
CA ALA A 49 4.08 -1.25 0.62
C ALA A 49 3.80 -0.23 -0.49
N LEU A 50 2.53 0.09 -0.71
CA LEU A 50 2.10 0.97 -1.79
C LEU A 50 2.33 2.43 -1.43
N SER A 51 2.82 3.23 -2.38
CA SER A 51 2.85 4.68 -2.26
C SER A 51 1.45 5.27 -2.23
N ARG A 52 1.25 6.30 -1.39
CA ARG A 52 0.00 7.08 -1.38
C ARG A 52 -0.09 8.06 -2.55
N LYS A 53 0.95 8.17 -3.36
CA LYS A 53 1.07 9.17 -4.44
C LYS A 53 0.48 8.64 -5.74
N CYS A 54 -0.50 9.35 -6.28
CA CYS A 54 -1.08 9.08 -7.60
C CYS A 54 -0.02 9.25 -8.69
N THR A 55 0.05 8.30 -9.60
CA THR A 55 1.01 8.29 -10.72
C THR A 55 0.61 9.17 -11.89
N HIS A 56 -0.57 9.81 -11.83
CA HIS A 56 -0.97 10.88 -12.75
C HIS A 56 -0.21 12.18 -12.44
N LEU A 57 -0.66 12.95 -11.44
CA LEU A 57 -0.09 14.26 -11.07
C LEU A 57 0.28 14.38 -9.59
N GLY A 58 0.38 13.26 -8.86
CA GLY A 58 0.96 13.23 -7.53
C GLY A 58 0.03 13.51 -6.35
N CYS A 59 -1.29 13.63 -6.55
CA CYS A 59 -2.25 13.72 -5.45
C CYS A 59 -2.20 12.49 -4.52
N VAL A 60 -2.67 12.65 -3.28
CA VAL A 60 -2.91 11.49 -2.39
C VAL A 60 -4.03 10.63 -2.95
N VAL A 61 -3.89 9.30 -2.84
CA VAL A 61 -4.91 8.31 -3.25
C VAL A 61 -5.48 7.61 -2.02
N PRO A 62 -6.65 8.04 -1.50
CA PRO A 62 -7.32 7.36 -0.39
C PRO A 62 -7.75 5.93 -0.71
N TRP A 63 -7.70 5.08 0.30
CA TRP A 63 -8.33 3.76 0.33
C TRP A 63 -9.82 3.90 0.69
N GLN A 64 -10.70 3.38 -0.14
CA GLN A 64 -12.15 3.37 0.04
C GLN A 64 -12.60 1.96 0.41
N LYS A 65 -12.66 1.66 1.72
CA LYS A 65 -12.90 0.31 2.23
C LYS A 65 -14.30 -0.26 1.92
N ASP A 66 -15.30 0.60 1.76
CA ASP A 66 -16.71 0.20 1.62
C ASP A 66 -17.18 0.14 0.15
N GLU A 67 -16.35 0.63 -0.77
CA GLU A 67 -16.61 0.62 -2.21
C GLU A 67 -16.43 -0.78 -2.82
N PRO A 68 -17.09 -1.13 -3.93
CA PRO A 68 -16.86 -2.40 -4.61
C PRO A 68 -15.38 -2.60 -4.96
N SER A 69 -14.89 -3.80 -4.69
CA SER A 69 -13.52 -4.20 -5.04
C SER A 69 -13.30 -4.16 -6.55
N LEU A 70 -12.05 -3.93 -6.93
CA LEU A 70 -11.57 -4.04 -8.31
C LEU A 70 -10.58 -5.21 -8.49
N ASP A 71 -10.46 -6.06 -7.47
CA ASP A 71 -9.72 -7.31 -7.46
C ASP A 71 -10.60 -8.47 -6.96
N LYS A 72 -10.05 -9.69 -7.02
CA LYS A 72 -10.73 -10.93 -6.61
C LYS A 72 -10.46 -11.35 -5.17
N ILE A 73 -9.68 -10.59 -4.39
CA ILE A 73 -9.27 -11.01 -3.04
C ILE A 73 -10.41 -10.81 -2.03
N ALA A 74 -11.15 -9.72 -2.14
CA ALA A 74 -12.30 -9.42 -1.28
C ALA A 74 -13.39 -8.68 -2.07
N SER A 75 -14.61 -8.62 -1.52
CA SER A 75 -15.76 -8.01 -2.19
C SER A 75 -15.75 -6.48 -2.20
N GLN A 76 -15.13 -5.84 -1.19
CA GLN A 76 -15.10 -4.39 -1.02
C GLN A 76 -13.69 -3.88 -0.77
N GLY A 77 -13.38 -2.70 -1.28
CA GLY A 77 -12.09 -2.04 -1.13
C GLY A 77 -11.46 -1.68 -2.47
N ARG A 78 -11.25 -0.39 -2.70
CA ARG A 78 -10.45 0.12 -3.84
C ARG A 78 -9.79 1.45 -3.50
N PHE A 79 -8.78 1.83 -4.26
CA PHE A 79 -8.18 3.16 -4.16
C PHE A 79 -8.82 4.11 -5.16
N ASN A 80 -9.27 5.28 -4.70
CA ASN A 80 -9.89 6.30 -5.55
C ASN A 80 -9.12 7.61 -5.43
N CYS A 81 -8.48 8.06 -6.51
CA CYS A 81 -7.84 9.37 -6.58
C CYS A 81 -8.89 10.44 -6.88
N PRO A 82 -9.15 11.40 -5.95
CA PRO A 82 -10.23 12.36 -6.10
C PRO A 82 -9.94 13.46 -7.14
N CYS A 83 -8.68 13.64 -7.54
CA CYS A 83 -8.29 14.75 -8.40
C CYS A 83 -8.81 14.60 -9.84
N HIS A 84 -8.71 13.40 -10.42
CA HIS A 84 -9.07 13.16 -11.83
C HIS A 84 -9.68 11.76 -12.06
N GLY A 85 -10.19 11.12 -11.00
CA GLY A 85 -10.90 9.84 -11.12
C GLY A 85 -10.04 8.61 -11.36
N GLY A 86 -8.74 8.66 -11.06
CA GLY A 86 -7.88 7.47 -11.13
C GLY A 86 -8.32 6.42 -10.10
N MET A 87 -8.53 5.17 -10.53
CA MET A 87 -8.92 4.06 -9.66
C MET A 87 -7.88 2.96 -9.70
N PHE A 88 -7.57 2.40 -8.53
CA PHE A 88 -6.61 1.30 -8.41
C PHE A 88 -7.17 0.17 -7.53
N ASP A 89 -6.76 -1.06 -7.82
CA ASP A 89 -7.08 -2.24 -7.01
C ASP A 89 -6.14 -2.38 -5.79
N ARG A 90 -6.30 -3.42 -4.95
CA ARG A 90 -5.40 -3.66 -3.79
C ARG A 90 -3.95 -3.92 -4.18
N TYR A 91 -3.70 -4.41 -5.39
CA TYR A 91 -2.35 -4.55 -5.91
C TYR A 91 -1.76 -3.20 -6.33
N GLY A 92 -2.54 -2.11 -6.31
CA GLY A 92 -2.20 -0.79 -6.81
C GLY A 92 -2.18 -0.69 -8.33
N GLN A 93 -2.73 -1.67 -9.06
CA GLN A 93 -2.88 -1.63 -10.52
C GLN A 93 -3.88 -0.56 -10.91
N VAL A 94 -3.64 0.13 -12.02
CA VAL A 94 -4.64 1.05 -12.59
C VAL A 94 -5.78 0.23 -13.16
N VAL A 95 -7.00 0.55 -12.77
CA VAL A 95 -8.22 -0.06 -13.30
C VAL A 95 -9.03 0.94 -14.12
N ALA A 96 -9.00 2.22 -13.74
CA ALA A 96 -9.68 3.28 -14.48
C ALA A 96 -8.99 4.64 -14.30
N GLY A 97 -9.34 5.57 -15.19
CA GLY A 97 -8.90 6.97 -15.15
C GLY A 97 -7.56 7.22 -15.86
N PRO A 98 -7.02 8.44 -15.73
CA PRO A 98 -5.82 8.86 -16.45
C PRO A 98 -4.45 8.35 -15.94
N PRO A 99 -4.27 7.79 -14.73
CA PRO A 99 -2.93 7.36 -14.30
C PRO A 99 -2.30 6.37 -15.29
N PRO A 100 -1.06 6.61 -15.75
CA PRO A 100 -0.48 5.82 -16.84
C PRO A 100 0.11 4.47 -16.40
N ARG A 101 0.20 4.24 -15.07
CA ARG A 101 0.88 3.08 -14.49
C ARG A 101 0.44 2.83 -13.04
N PRO A 102 0.66 1.61 -12.50
CA PRO A 102 0.34 1.26 -11.12
C PRO A 102 1.01 2.17 -10.09
N LEU A 103 0.45 2.24 -8.89
CA LEU A 103 1.07 2.90 -7.73
C LEU A 103 2.48 2.35 -7.50
N ASP A 104 3.43 3.25 -7.22
CA ASP A 104 4.78 2.88 -6.83
C ASP A 104 4.78 2.06 -5.53
N ILE A 105 5.84 1.29 -5.31
CA ILE A 105 6.02 0.52 -4.07
C ILE A 105 7.32 0.90 -3.36
N TYR A 106 7.41 0.55 -2.08
CA TYR A 106 8.62 0.67 -1.28
C TYR A 106 9.16 -0.74 -0.95
N PRO A 107 10.48 -0.93 -0.85
CA PRO A 107 11.06 -2.19 -0.40
C PRO A 107 10.56 -2.58 1.00
N ILE A 108 10.21 -3.85 1.16
CA ILE A 108 9.84 -4.45 2.44
C ILE A 108 10.95 -5.42 2.88
N LYS A 109 11.21 -5.47 4.19
CA LYS A 109 11.96 -6.53 4.87
C LYS A 109 11.15 -7.03 6.06
N ILE A 110 11.13 -8.34 6.29
CA ILE A 110 10.53 -8.93 7.49
C ILE A 110 11.65 -9.40 8.42
N GLU A 111 11.71 -8.87 9.63
CA GLU A 111 12.70 -9.25 10.65
C GLU A 111 12.02 -9.43 12.00
N GLY A 112 12.24 -10.58 12.64
CA GLY A 112 11.62 -10.90 13.92
C GLY A 112 10.09 -10.80 13.89
N GLY A 113 9.47 -11.17 12.76
CA GLY A 113 8.02 -11.08 12.52
C GLY A 113 7.48 -9.68 12.29
N LYS A 114 8.33 -8.64 12.28
CA LYS A 114 7.94 -7.24 12.02
C LYS A 114 8.19 -6.88 10.57
N ILE A 115 7.31 -6.05 10.03
CA ILE A 115 7.45 -5.47 8.68
C ILE A 115 8.21 -4.15 8.81
N LEU A 116 9.34 -4.08 8.12
CA LEU A 116 10.15 -2.88 7.92
C LEU A 116 10.00 -2.42 6.47
N VAL A 117 9.83 -1.12 6.25
CA VAL A 117 9.67 -0.52 4.92
C VAL A 117 10.70 0.57 4.70
N ASP A 118 11.48 0.50 3.61
CA ASP A 118 12.41 1.57 3.21
C ASP A 118 11.69 2.65 2.39
N THR A 119 11.19 3.68 3.06
CA THR A 119 10.49 4.79 2.38
C THR A 119 11.43 5.77 1.67
N GLY A 120 12.75 5.61 1.83
CA GLY A 120 13.76 6.37 1.10
C GLY A 120 13.96 5.88 -0.33
N LYS A 121 13.43 4.70 -0.69
CA LYS A 121 13.58 4.10 -2.01
C LYS A 121 12.23 3.81 -2.65
N THR A 122 11.93 4.49 -3.74
CA THR A 122 10.73 4.23 -4.54
C THR A 122 11.04 3.25 -5.66
N ILE A 123 10.25 2.20 -5.79
CA ILE A 123 10.30 1.25 -6.90
C ILE A 123 9.13 1.58 -7.85
N VAL A 124 9.49 2.01 -9.05
CA VAL A 124 8.56 2.19 -10.16
C VAL A 124 8.29 0.85 -10.83
N ARG A 125 7.04 0.59 -11.19
CA ARG A 125 6.62 -0.64 -11.85
C ARG A 125 5.60 -0.37 -12.95
N VAL A 126 5.58 -1.26 -13.94
CA VAL A 126 4.65 -1.19 -15.09
C VAL A 126 3.41 -2.07 -14.91
N ALA A 127 3.52 -3.13 -14.13
CA ALA A 127 2.44 -4.05 -13.77
C ALA A 127 2.75 -4.73 -12.43
N TYR A 128 1.76 -5.42 -11.87
CA TYR A 128 1.96 -6.27 -10.71
C TYR A 128 2.68 -7.55 -11.12
N ASN A 129 3.66 -7.96 -10.32
CA ASN A 129 4.30 -9.27 -10.39
C ASN A 129 4.36 -9.84 -8.97
N PRO A 130 4.02 -11.13 -8.74
CA PRO A 130 4.13 -11.75 -7.43
C PRO A 130 5.48 -11.57 -6.74
N SER A 131 6.59 -11.47 -7.49
CA SER A 131 7.93 -11.21 -6.94
C SER A 131 8.07 -9.84 -6.26
N GLN A 132 7.12 -8.93 -6.46
CA GLN A 132 7.07 -7.62 -5.78
C GLN A 132 6.49 -7.74 -4.37
N ALA A 133 5.72 -8.80 -4.09
CA ALA A 133 5.14 -9.03 -2.79
C ALA A 133 6.12 -9.84 -1.92
N VAL A 134 6.32 -9.39 -0.68
CA VAL A 134 7.20 -10.09 0.26
C VAL A 134 6.35 -11.05 1.08
N GLY A 135 6.63 -12.36 0.98
CA GLY A 135 5.96 -13.38 1.77
C GLY A 135 6.42 -13.38 3.23
N VAL A 136 5.63 -14.05 4.09
CA VAL A 136 6.02 -14.47 5.45
C VAL A 136 6.67 -15.84 5.40
#